data_AF-A0A085N2L1-F1
#
_entry.id   AF-A0A085N2L1-F1
#
_cell.length_a   1.000
_cell.length_b   1.000
_cell.length_c   1.000
_cell.angle_alpha   90.00
_cell.angle_beta   90.00
_cell.angle_gamma   90.00
#
_symmetry.space_group_name_H-M   'P 1'
#
loop_
_entity.id
_entity.type
_entity.pdbx_description
1 polymer ?
#
loop_
_entity_poly.entity_id
_entity_poly.type
_entity_poly.pdbx_seq_one_letter_code
_entity_poly.pdbx_strand_id
1 'polypeptide(L)'
;MYPNRHPGPPQPGQPFKFTVIESCDRIKEEFNFLQAQYHSLKLECEKLAQEKTEMQRHYIMYYEMSYGLNVEMHKQTEIAKRLNAILLQVIPFLSQEHQQQVIAAVDRAKQVTASELNTIIGVSIDFSLLWPALPLVLLSYL
;
A
#
# COMPACT_ATOMS: atom_id res chain seq x y z
N MET A 1 1.00 26.72 -26.63
CA MET A 1 1.48 27.47 -27.82
C MET A 1 1.80 26.45 -28.90
N TYR A 2 0.94 26.27 -29.90
CA TYR A 2 1.28 25.51 -31.11
C TYR A 2 1.60 26.50 -32.22
N PRO A 3 2.69 26.25 -32.97
CA PRO A 3 2.52 26.36 -34.42
C PRO A 3 3.31 25.26 -35.12
N ASN A 4 2.62 24.34 -35.79
CA ASN A 4 3.22 23.65 -36.91
C ASN A 4 2.23 23.77 -38.07
N ARG A 5 2.52 24.70 -38.99
CA ARG A 5 1.80 24.81 -40.25
C ARG A 5 2.15 23.57 -41.06
N HIS A 6 1.17 22.71 -41.29
CA HIS A 6 1.28 21.64 -42.28
C HIS A 6 1.72 22.23 -43.63
N PRO A 7 2.66 21.61 -44.37
CA PRO A 7 2.95 22.02 -45.73
C PRO A 7 1.67 21.83 -46.55
N GLY A 8 1.33 22.83 -47.36
CA GLY A 8 0.21 22.75 -48.30
C GLY A 8 0.39 21.59 -49.30
N PRO A 9 -0.69 21.17 -49.98
CA PRO A 9 -0.67 20.00 -50.84
C PRO A 9 0.34 20.17 -51.99
N PRO A 10 0.96 19.07 -52.47
CA PRO A 10 1.97 19.13 -53.51
C PRO A 10 1.34 19.63 -54.83
N GLN A 11 2.02 20.58 -55.50
CA GLN A 11 1.63 21.02 -56.84
C GLN A 11 1.84 19.89 -57.86
N PRO A 12 0.88 19.65 -58.77
CA PRO A 12 0.99 18.60 -59.77
C PRO A 12 2.01 19.02 -60.84
N GLY A 13 3.15 18.33 -60.91
CA GLY A 13 4.13 18.51 -61.99
C GLY A 13 5.61 18.58 -61.56
N GLN A 14 5.93 18.62 -60.28
CA GLN A 14 7.32 18.51 -59.82
C GLN A 14 7.77 17.04 -59.87
N PRO A 15 8.82 16.67 -60.64
CA PRO A 15 9.40 15.34 -60.55
C PRO A 15 9.98 15.19 -59.14
N PHE A 16 9.34 14.37 -58.32
CA PHE A 16 9.82 13.98 -57.00
C PHE A 16 11.12 13.17 -57.19
N LYS A 17 12.25 13.85 -57.36
CA LYS A 17 13.57 13.20 -57.46
C LYS A 17 14.04 12.88 -56.05
N PHE A 18 13.46 11.83 -55.48
CA PHE A 18 13.99 11.21 -54.29
C PHE A 18 15.35 10.60 -54.66
N THR A 19 16.43 11.16 -54.12
CA THR A 19 17.76 10.59 -54.38
C THR A 19 18.03 9.45 -53.40
N VAL A 20 18.73 8.42 -53.86
CA VAL A 20 19.09 7.25 -53.03
C VAL A 20 19.86 7.69 -51.77
N ILE A 21 20.63 8.78 -51.86
CA ILE A 21 21.40 9.35 -50.74
C ILE A 21 20.47 9.91 -49.65
N GLU A 22 19.48 10.74 -50.02
CA GLU A 22 18.48 11.26 -49.07
C GLU A 22 17.66 10.14 -48.42
N SER A 23 17.44 9.04 -49.15
CA SER A 23 16.79 7.84 -48.62
C SER A 23 17.63 7.19 -47.52
N CYS A 24 18.92 7.00 -47.79
CA CYS A 24 19.87 6.43 -46.84
C CYS A 24 20.04 7.30 -45.59
N ASP A 25 20.08 8.63 -45.74
CA ASP A 25 20.18 9.56 -44.60
C ASP A 25 18.93 9.50 -43.71
N ARG A 26 17.73 9.45 -44.31
CA ARG A 26 16.48 9.28 -43.55
C ARG A 26 16.44 7.96 -42.78
N ILE A 27 16.84 6.85 -43.42
CA ILE A 27 16.91 5.54 -42.76
C ILE A 27 17.89 5.59 -41.57
N LYS A 28 19.02 6.28 -41.72
CA LYS A 28 20.00 6.43 -40.65
C LYS A 28 19.44 7.25 -39.48
N GLU A 29 18.73 8.33 -39.76
CA GLU A 29 18.06 9.14 -38.73
C GLU A 29 16.97 8.34 -37.99
N GLU A 30 16.13 7.61 -38.72
CA GLU A 30 15.10 6.73 -38.15
C GLU A 30 15.72 5.62 -37.29
N PHE A 31 16.82 5.02 -37.75
CA PHE A 31 17.55 4.01 -36.98
C PHE A 31 18.14 4.59 -35.69
N ASN A 32 18.79 5.76 -35.76
CA ASN A 32 19.35 6.42 -34.59
C ASN A 32 18.25 6.81 -33.59
N PHE A 33 17.11 7.30 -34.08
CA PHE A 33 15.94 7.60 -33.25
C PHE A 33 15.41 6.34 -32.56
N LEU A 34 15.24 5.24 -33.30
CA LEU A 34 14.80 3.97 -32.75
C LEU A 34 15.80 3.43 -31.70
N GLN A 35 17.11 3.53 -31.96
CA GLN A 35 18.15 3.12 -31.03
C GLN A 35 18.08 3.93 -29.72
N ALA A 36 17.85 5.24 -29.80
CA ALA A 36 17.67 6.09 -28.62
C ALA A 36 16.41 5.71 -27.83
N GLN A 37 15.28 5.46 -28.51
CA GLN A 37 14.04 4.99 -27.87
C GLN A 37 14.24 3.64 -27.16
N TYR A 38 14.91 2.70 -27.81
CA TYR A 38 15.23 1.40 -27.23
C TYR A 38 16.10 1.53 -25.97
N HIS A 39 17.10 2.41 -25.99
CA HIS A 39 17.95 2.63 -24.83
C HIS A 39 17.16 3.22 -23.65
N SER A 40 16.33 4.22 -23.89
CA SER A 40 15.44 4.79 -22.87
C SER A 40 14.50 3.74 -22.29
N LEU A 41 13.87 2.92 -23.13
CA LEU A 41 12.98 1.86 -22.69
C LEU A 41 13.71 0.81 -21.84
N LYS A 42 14.94 0.44 -22.22
CA LYS A 42 15.76 -0.49 -21.44
C LYS A 42 16.01 0.03 -20.02
N LEU A 43 16.37 1.31 -19.87
CA LEU A 43 16.58 1.92 -18.56
C LEU A 43 15.30 1.95 -17.73
N GLU A 44 14.16 2.23 -18.36
CA GLU A 44 12.85 2.19 -17.70
C GLU A 44 12.49 0.77 -17.22
N CYS A 45 12.77 -0.27 -18.03
CA CYS A 45 12.60 -1.66 -17.63
C CYS A 45 13.48 -2.04 -16.44
N GLU A 46 14.75 -1.61 -16.42
CA GLU A 46 15.66 -1.84 -15.30
C GLU A 46 15.16 -1.17 -14.01
N LYS A 47 14.67 0.06 -14.12
CA LYS A 47 14.04 0.77 -12.99
C LYS A 47 12.81 0.04 -12.47
N LEU A 48 11.89 -0.39 -13.35
CA LEU A 48 10.69 -1.13 -12.97
C LEU A 48 11.03 -2.47 -12.29
N ALA A 49 12.11 -3.14 -12.72
CA ALA A 49 12.55 -4.38 -12.07
C ALA A 49 13.04 -4.14 -10.63
N GLN A 50 13.70 -3.01 -10.37
CA GLN A 50 14.12 -2.61 -9.03
C GLN A 50 12.90 -2.29 -8.15
N GLU A 51 11.96 -1.47 -8.65
CA GLU A 51 10.73 -1.13 -7.94
C GLU A 51 9.88 -2.37 -7.61
N LYS A 52 9.81 -3.35 -8.53
CA LYS A 52 9.14 -4.63 -8.30
C LYS A 52 9.78 -5.40 -7.14
N THR A 53 11.11 -5.43 -7.08
CA THR A 53 11.84 -6.14 -6.02
C THR A 53 11.63 -5.46 -4.67
N GLU A 54 11.63 -4.13 -4.63
CA GLU A 54 11.31 -3.34 -3.44
C GLU A 54 9.89 -3.61 -2.94
N MET A 55 8.92 -3.58 -3.85
CA MET A 55 7.52 -3.88 -3.56
C MET A 55 7.36 -5.30 -3.01
N GLN A 56 8.07 -6.27 -3.58
CA GLN A 56 8.04 -7.66 -3.09
C GLN A 56 8.56 -7.77 -1.65
N ARG A 57 9.61 -7.02 -1.30
CA ARG A 57 10.13 -7.01 0.08
C ARG A 57 9.11 -6.44 1.05
N HIS A 58 8.48 -5.31 0.72
CA HIS A 58 7.41 -4.74 1.53
C HIS A 58 6.21 -5.66 1.64
N TYR A 59 5.81 -6.33 0.56
CA TYR A 59 4.72 -7.30 0.57
C TYR A 59 4.96 -8.44 1.57
N ILE A 60 6.15 -9.05 1.54
CA ILE A 60 6.50 -10.14 2.48
C ILE A 60 6.50 -9.63 3.93
N MET A 61 7.12 -8.48 4.17
CA MET A 61 7.16 -7.86 5.50
C MET A 61 5.74 -7.62 6.05
N TYR A 62 4.83 -7.08 5.23
CA TYR A 62 3.44 -6.88 5.64
C TYR A 62 2.68 -8.17 5.87
N TYR A 63 2.93 -9.18 5.04
CA TYR A 63 2.30 -10.48 5.20
C TYR A 63 2.67 -11.12 6.55
N GLU A 64 3.95 -11.17 6.87
CA GLU A 64 4.44 -11.75 8.13
C GLU A 64 3.94 -10.97 9.35
N MET A 65 4.01 -9.64 9.30
CA MET A 65 3.52 -8.79 10.38
C MET A 65 2.00 -8.94 10.59
N SER A 66 1.21 -8.93 9.51
CA SER A 66 -0.24 -9.09 9.60
C SER A 66 -0.62 -10.44 10.19
N TYR A 67 0.10 -11.50 9.81
CA TYR A 67 -0.09 -12.82 10.40
C TYR A 67 0.21 -12.84 11.91
N GLY A 68 1.36 -12.26 12.32
CA GLY A 68 1.74 -12.17 13.74
C GLY A 68 0.74 -11.36 14.57
N LEU A 69 0.31 -10.19 14.06
CA LEU A 69 -0.71 -9.36 14.69
C LEU A 69 -2.05 -10.10 14.81
N ASN A 70 -2.46 -10.85 13.78
CA ASN A 70 -3.72 -11.60 13.80
C ASN A 70 -3.71 -12.71 14.87
N VAL A 71 -2.61 -13.44 14.99
CA VAL A 71 -2.45 -14.48 16.04
C VAL A 71 -2.53 -13.86 17.42
N GLU A 72 -1.80 -12.76 17.67
CA GLU A 72 -1.80 -12.11 18.97
C GLU A 72 -3.18 -11.49 19.29
N MET A 73 -3.87 -10.92 18.29
CA MET A 73 -5.24 -10.42 18.46
C MET A 73 -6.20 -11.53 18.91
N HIS A 74 -6.19 -12.69 18.25
CA HIS A 74 -7.04 -13.82 18.65
C HIS A 74 -6.69 -14.34 20.05
N LYS A 75 -5.39 -14.40 20.38
CA LYS A 75 -4.93 -14.78 21.71
C LYS A 75 -5.41 -13.81 22.79
N GLN A 76 -5.26 -12.51 22.60
CA GLN A 76 -5.75 -11.49 23.55
C GLN A 76 -7.28 -11.53 23.68
N THR A 77 -8.00 -11.75 22.58
CA THR A 77 -9.46 -11.93 22.58
C THR A 77 -9.88 -13.13 23.45
N GLU A 78 -9.21 -14.27 23.31
CA GLU A 78 -9.50 -15.46 24.10
C GLU A 78 -9.13 -15.28 25.58
N ILE A 79 -8.02 -14.61 25.88
CA ILE A 79 -7.64 -14.24 27.27
C ILE A 79 -8.74 -13.36 27.89
N ALA A 80 -9.16 -12.30 27.21
CA ALA A 80 -10.20 -11.40 27.69
C ALA A 80 -11.52 -12.14 27.95
N LYS A 81 -11.91 -13.05 27.07
CA LYS A 81 -13.09 -13.91 27.23
C LYS A 81 -13.00 -14.79 28.47
N ARG A 82 -11.86 -15.45 28.71
CA ARG A 82 -11.64 -16.31 29.88
C ARG A 82 -11.64 -15.52 31.18
N LEU A 83 -10.98 -14.36 31.20
CA LEU A 83 -11.00 -13.46 32.36
C LEU A 83 -12.42 -13.00 32.69
N ASN A 84 -13.21 -12.63 31.66
CA ASN A 84 -14.60 -12.27 31.86
C ASN A 84 -15.44 -13.45 32.40
N ALA A 85 -15.21 -14.67 31.91
CA ALA A 85 -15.90 -15.86 32.43
C ALA A 85 -15.57 -16.13 33.91
N ILE A 86 -14.30 -15.99 34.30
CA ILE A 86 -13.88 -16.11 35.71
C ILE A 86 -14.55 -15.03 36.57
N LEU A 87 -14.54 -13.78 36.11
CA LEU A 87 -15.20 -12.68 36.83
C LEU A 87 -16.69 -12.96 37.07
N LEU A 88 -17.41 -13.44 36.06
CA LEU A 88 -18.82 -13.82 36.18
C LEU A 88 -19.05 -14.97 37.17
N GLN A 89 -18.10 -15.90 37.31
CA GLN A 89 -18.18 -16.96 38.31
C GLN A 89 -17.91 -16.46 39.73
N VAL A 90 -17.07 -15.43 39.90
CA VAL A 90 -16.71 -14.89 41.22
C VAL A 90 -17.76 -13.93 41.78
N ILE A 91 -18.44 -13.15 40.93
CA ILE A 91 -19.42 -12.12 41.33
C ILE A 91 -20.48 -12.63 42.33
N PRO A 92 -21.12 -13.80 42.15
CA PRO A 92 -22.14 -14.30 43.08
C PRO A 92 -21.66 -14.50 44.53
N PHE A 93 -20.34 -14.60 44.75
CA PHE A 93 -19.75 -14.77 46.09
C PHE A 93 -19.48 -13.44 46.82
N LEU A 94 -19.74 -12.30 46.16
CA LEU A 94 -19.57 -10.96 46.74
C LEU A 94 -20.86 -10.48 47.42
N SER A 95 -20.74 -9.50 48.33
CA SER A 95 -21.90 -8.78 48.88
C SER A 95 -22.66 -8.04 47.78
N GLN A 96 -23.97 -7.79 47.95
CA GLN A 96 -24.78 -7.14 46.90
C GLN A 96 -24.24 -5.78 46.46
N GLU A 97 -23.71 -4.98 47.38
CA GLU A 97 -23.08 -3.69 47.05
C GLU A 97 -21.84 -3.88 46.15
N HIS A 98 -20.95 -4.81 46.52
CA HIS A 98 -19.76 -5.10 45.73
C HIS A 98 -20.10 -5.74 44.38
N GLN A 99 -21.18 -6.54 44.28
CA GLN A 99 -21.63 -7.09 43.01
C GLN A 99 -21.93 -5.98 42.00
N GLN A 100 -22.73 -4.98 42.38
CA GLN A 100 -23.07 -3.87 41.50
C GLN A 100 -21.85 -3.05 41.08
N GLN A 101 -20.92 -2.79 42.01
CA GLN A 101 -19.68 -2.08 41.73
C GLN A 101 -18.78 -2.85 40.73
N VAL A 102 -18.60 -4.16 40.94
CA VAL A 102 -17.77 -4.98 40.06
C VAL A 102 -18.40 -5.10 38.66
N ILE A 103 -19.71 -5.30 38.56
CA ILE A 103 -20.41 -5.38 37.26
C ILE A 103 -20.18 -4.08 36.47
N ALA A 104 -20.42 -2.92 37.10
CA ALA A 104 -20.22 -1.63 36.45
C ALA A 104 -18.76 -1.41 36.01
N ALA A 105 -17.79 -1.80 36.85
CA ALA A 105 -16.37 -1.68 36.52
C ALA A 105 -15.97 -2.59 35.34
N VAL A 106 -16.48 -3.83 35.29
CA VAL A 106 -16.22 -4.77 34.20
C VAL A 106 -16.81 -4.29 32.88
N ASP A 107 -18.01 -3.74 32.89
CA ASP A 107 -18.64 -3.19 31.69
C ASP A 107 -17.88 -1.97 31.15
N ARG A 108 -17.39 -1.09 32.04
CA ARG A 108 -16.50 -0.01 31.64
C ARG A 108 -15.20 -0.56 31.07
N ALA A 109 -14.57 -1.53 31.71
CA ALA A 109 -13.27 -2.07 31.29
C ALA A 109 -13.31 -2.67 29.87
N LYS A 110 -14.47 -3.18 29.43
CA LYS A 110 -14.68 -3.66 28.05
C LYS A 110 -14.84 -2.54 27.02
N GLN A 111 -15.18 -1.33 27.46
CA GLN A 111 -15.37 -0.17 26.58
C GLN A 111 -14.04 0.58 26.42
N VAL A 112 -13.33 0.27 25.35
CA VAL A 112 -12.14 1.02 24.92
C VAL A 112 -12.56 2.08 23.92
N THR A 113 -12.31 3.35 24.24
CA THR A 113 -12.60 4.47 23.33
C THR A 113 -11.51 4.62 22.26
N ALA A 114 -11.84 5.25 21.13
CA ALA A 114 -10.86 5.54 20.08
C ALA A 114 -9.68 6.39 20.58
N SER A 115 -9.91 7.30 21.53
CA SER A 115 -8.86 8.13 22.13
C SER A 115 -7.88 7.30 22.97
N GLU A 116 -8.40 6.41 23.81
CA GLU A 116 -7.57 5.50 24.61
C GLU A 116 -6.79 4.54 23.71
N LEU A 117 -7.45 4.00 22.68
CA LEU A 117 -6.80 3.14 21.70
C LEU A 117 -5.64 3.86 21.00
N ASN A 118 -5.86 5.09 20.52
CA ASN A 118 -4.82 5.90 19.87
C ASN A 118 -3.65 6.18 20.81
N THR A 119 -3.93 6.42 22.10
CA THR A 119 -2.89 6.63 23.11
C THR A 119 -2.05 5.37 23.33
N ILE A 120 -2.69 4.21 23.46
CA ILE A 120 -1.99 2.92 23.67
C ILE A 120 -1.14 2.55 22.45
N ILE A 121 -1.68 2.74 21.25
CA ILE A 121 -0.96 2.51 19.98
C ILE A 121 0.26 3.43 19.89
N GLY A 122 0.10 4.72 20.20
CA GLY A 122 1.19 5.70 20.14
C GLY A 122 2.34 5.44 21.13
N VAL A 123 2.08 4.73 22.23
CA VAL A 123 3.11 4.33 23.21
C VAL A 123 3.78 3.00 22.85
N SER A 124 3.08 2.11 22.14
CA SER A 124 3.54 0.75 21.86
C SER A 124 4.27 0.60 20.53
N ILE A 125 4.11 1.55 19.60
CA ILE A 125 4.59 1.44 18.23
C ILE A 125 5.62 2.54 17.95
N ASP A 126 6.87 2.15 17.68
CA ASP A 126 7.77 2.97 16.86
C ASP A 126 7.19 2.98 15.44
N PHE A 127 6.35 3.98 15.21
CA PHE A 127 5.40 4.10 14.10
C PHE A 127 6.06 4.26 12.71
N SER A 128 7.39 4.32 12.68
CA SER A 128 8.20 4.42 11.47
C SER A 128 8.11 3.20 10.54
N LEU A 129 7.69 2.03 11.04
CA LEU A 129 7.61 0.77 10.26
C LEU A 129 6.18 0.35 9.84
N LEU A 130 5.13 0.94 10.43
CA LEU A 130 3.73 0.52 10.25
C LEU A 130 2.95 1.37 9.24
N TRP A 131 3.40 2.59 8.93
CA TRP A 131 2.62 3.55 8.12
C TRP A 131 2.22 3.04 6.73
N PRO A 132 3.05 2.27 5.99
CA PRO A 132 2.61 1.70 4.71
C PRO A 132 1.66 0.47 4.83
N ALA A 133 1.41 -0.07 6.03
CA ALA A 133 0.56 -1.25 6.29
C ALA A 133 -0.93 -0.95 6.40
N LEU A 134 -1.24 0.22 6.95
CA LEU A 134 -2.58 0.63 7.35
C LEU A 134 -3.63 0.50 6.24
N PRO A 135 -3.32 0.81 4.96
CA PRO A 135 -4.29 0.66 3.88
C PRO A 135 -4.73 -0.79 3.63
N LEU A 136 -3.82 -1.77 3.79
CA LEU A 136 -4.11 -3.18 3.48
C LEU A 136 -4.93 -3.85 4.59
N VAL A 137 -4.67 -3.51 5.85
CA VAL A 137 -5.46 -4.00 6.99
C VAL A 137 -6.89 -3.46 6.89
N LEU A 138 -7.07 -2.17 6.56
CA LEU A 138 -8.40 -1.58 6.37
C LEU A 138 -9.16 -2.16 5.18
N LEU A 139 -8.47 -2.56 4.10
CA LEU A 139 -9.09 -3.20 2.93
C LEU A 139 -9.53 -4.65 3.18
N SER A 140 -8.95 -5.36 4.15
CA SER A 140 -9.41 -6.71 4.53
C SER A 140 -10.73 -6.73 5.32
N TYR A 141 -11.22 -5.56 5.73
CA TYR A 141 -12.49 -5.40 6.47
C TYR A 141 -13.61 -4.74 5.64
N LEU A 142 -13.41 -4.54 4.33
CA LEU A 142 -14.43 -4.13 3.34
C LEU A 142 -14.73 -5.29 2.39
#